data_AF-A0A2V8PGE4-F1
#
_entry.id   AF-A0A2V8PGE4-F1
#
_cell.length_a   1.000
_cell.length_b   1.000
_cell.length_c   1.000
_cell.angle_alpha   90.00
_cell.angle_beta   90.00
_cell.angle_gamma   90.00
#
_symmetry.space_group_name_H-M   'P 1'
#
loop_
_entity.id
_entity.type
_entity.pdbx_description
1 polymer ?
#
loop_
_entity_poly.entity_id
_entity_poly.type
_entity_poly.pdbx_seq_one_letter_code
_entity_poly.pdbx_strand_id
1 'polypeptide(L)'
;MERDHLVSDLTTGMKTRAQVLRAVAENQNLFDAEFNRAFVLMQYFGYLRRDPNAGPETDFSGYNFWLNKLNAFNGDFASAEMVKAFISSSEYRQRFGP
;
A
#
# COMPACT_ATOMS: atom_id res chain seq x y z
N MET A 1 23.61 -5.86 6.55
CA MET A 1 24.00 -5.20 7.82
C MET A 1 22.89 -5.30 8.86
N GLU A 2 21.73 -4.63 8.70
CA GLU A 2 20.63 -4.73 9.69
C GLU A 2 19.94 -6.10 9.72
N ARG A 3 19.58 -6.65 8.56
CA ARG A 3 18.99 -8.00 8.46
C ARG A 3 19.88 -9.05 9.13
N ASP A 4 21.18 -9.03 8.83
CA ASP A 4 22.14 -10.02 9.34
C ASP A 4 22.30 -9.90 10.86
N HIS A 5 22.25 -8.67 11.39
CA HIS A 5 22.23 -8.41 12.83
C HIS A 5 20.98 -8.97 13.50
N LEU A 6 19.79 -8.72 12.94
CA LEU A 6 18.54 -9.27 13.47
C LEU A 6 18.50 -10.80 13.43
N VAL A 7 19.07 -11.42 12.39
CA VAL A 7 19.23 -12.87 12.31
C VAL A 7 20.17 -13.36 13.41
N SER A 8 21.32 -12.70 13.62
CA SER A 8 22.27 -13.04 14.68
C SER A 8 21.64 -12.91 16.08
N ASP A 9 20.91 -11.82 16.34
CA ASP A 9 20.22 -11.61 17.63
C ASP A 9 19.16 -12.69 17.90
N LEU A 10 18.50 -13.16 16.85
CA LEU A 10 17.51 -14.24 16.97
C LEU A 10 18.17 -15.60 17.21
N THR A 11 19.26 -15.92 16.50
CA THR A 11 19.94 -17.22 16.62
C THR A 11 20.69 -17.36 17.95
N THR A 12 21.23 -16.27 18.47
CA THR A 12 21.91 -16.22 19.78
C THR A 12 20.94 -16.08 20.96
N GLY A 13 19.65 -15.87 20.71
CA GLY A 13 18.63 -15.70 21.74
C GLY A 13 18.64 -14.32 22.42
N MET A 14 19.45 -13.36 21.93
CA MET A 14 19.44 -11.98 22.40
C MET A 14 18.10 -11.27 22.13
N LYS A 15 17.40 -11.65 21.06
CA LYS A 15 16.03 -11.23 20.75
C LYS A 15 15.13 -12.44 20.54
N THR A 16 13.91 -12.34 21.04
CA THR A 16 12.83 -13.28 20.72
C THR A 16 12.33 -13.08 19.29
N ARG A 17 11.61 -14.08 18.75
CA ARG A 17 10.91 -13.96 17.45
C ARG A 17 9.98 -12.74 17.39
N ALA A 18 9.28 -12.44 18.49
CA ALA A 18 8.39 -11.28 18.57
C ALA A 18 9.15 -9.95 18.49
N GLN A 19 10.31 -9.84 19.15
CA GLN A 19 11.15 -8.64 19.09
C GLN A 19 11.78 -8.44 17.71
N VAL A 20 12.22 -9.52 17.05
CA VAL A 20 12.73 -9.44 15.68
C VAL A 20 11.62 -9.06 14.69
N LEU A 21 10.42 -9.67 14.82
CA LEU A 21 9.28 -9.31 13.98
C LEU A 21 8.90 -7.83 14.14
N ARG A 22 8.85 -7.32 15.37
CA ARG A 22 8.61 -5.90 15.64
C ARG A 22 9.67 -5.02 14.98
N ALA A 23 10.94 -5.35 15.14
CA ALA A 23 12.03 -4.57 14.53
C ALA A 23 11.94 -4.52 13.00
N VAL A 24 11.55 -5.62 12.34
CA VAL A 24 11.30 -5.65 10.90
C VAL A 24 10.08 -4.80 10.53
N ALA A 25 8.98 -4.93 11.27
CA ALA A 25 7.75 -4.19 11.02
C ALA A 25 7.89 -2.67 11.20
N GLU A 26 8.77 -2.24 12.12
CA GLU A 26 9.07 -0.83 12.40
C GLU A 26 10.23 -0.28 11.54
N ASN A 27 10.75 -1.07 10.60
CA ASN A 27 11.87 -0.66 9.75
C ASN A 27 11.46 0.41 8.74
N GLN A 28 12.20 1.52 8.70
CA GLN A 28 11.91 2.62 7.78
C GLN A 28 11.95 2.21 6.31
N ASN A 29 12.88 1.31 5.91
CA ASN A 29 12.93 0.86 4.52
C ASN A 29 11.70 0.03 4.13
N LEU A 30 11.14 -0.74 5.08
CA LEU A 30 9.88 -1.45 4.85
C LEU A 30 8.73 -0.46 4.71
N PHE A 31 8.68 0.55 5.59
CA PHE A 31 7.70 1.62 5.48
C PHE A 31 7.78 2.31 4.11
N ASP A 32 8.97 2.75 3.69
CA ASP A 32 9.16 3.45 2.43
C ASP A 32 8.78 2.57 1.21
N ALA A 33 9.06 1.27 1.28
CA ALA A 33 8.72 0.32 0.22
C ALA A 33 7.22 0.03 0.10
N GLU A 34 6.49 0.04 1.22
CA GLU A 34 5.08 -0.38 1.27
C GLU A 34 4.09 0.79 1.37
N PHE A 35 4.53 1.99 1.75
CA PHE A 35 3.63 3.13 2.01
C PHE A 35 2.76 3.45 0.80
N ASN A 36 3.34 3.62 -0.39
CA ASN A 36 2.58 3.92 -1.60
C ASN A 36 1.60 2.79 -1.97
N ARG A 37 2.01 1.53 -1.75
CA ARG A 37 1.16 0.35 -1.99
C ARG A 37 -0.06 0.35 -1.07
N ALA A 38 0.18 0.53 0.23
CA ALA A 38 -0.87 0.64 1.24
C ALA A 38 -1.77 1.86 1.01
N PHE A 39 -1.21 3.00 0.59
CA PHE A 39 -1.97 4.21 0.29
C PHE A 39 -2.96 4.00 -0.86
N VAL A 40 -2.52 3.40 -1.98
CA VAL A 40 -3.39 3.05 -3.11
C VAL A 40 -4.48 2.08 -2.67
N LEU A 41 -4.12 1.05 -1.90
CA LEU A 41 -5.08 0.07 -1.36
C LEU A 41 -6.16 0.76 -0.52
N MET A 42 -5.79 1.71 0.33
CA MET A 42 -6.74 2.46 1.16
C MET A 42 -7.74 3.25 0.31
N GLN A 43 -7.38 3.73 -0.88
CA GLN A 43 -8.33 4.41 -1.78
C GLN A 43 -9.45 3.45 -2.25
N TYR A 44 -9.11 2.19 -2.56
CA TYR A 44 -10.10 1.19 -2.94
C TYR A 44 -11.05 0.88 -1.77
N PHE A 45 -10.53 0.73 -0.56
CA PHE A 45 -11.36 0.49 0.62
C PHE A 45 -12.22 1.69 0.98
N GLY A 46 -11.66 2.89 1.00
CA GLY A 46 -12.35 4.11 1.40
C GLY A 46 -13.40 4.58 0.41
N TYR A 47 -13.07 4.61 -0.88
CA TYR A 47 -13.98 5.13 -1.91
C TYR A 47 -14.83 4.04 -2.54
N LEU A 48 -14.25 2.88 -2.90
CA LEU A 48 -14.95 1.85 -3.65
C LEU A 48 -15.50 0.72 -2.76
N ARG A 49 -15.13 0.66 -1.48
CA ARG A 49 -15.55 -0.34 -0.51
C ARG A 49 -15.38 -1.78 -1.01
N ARG A 50 -14.25 -2.07 -1.67
CA ARG A 50 -13.93 -3.37 -2.27
C ARG A 50 -12.42 -3.61 -2.33
N ASP A 51 -12.02 -4.87 -2.44
CA ASP A 51 -10.64 -5.22 -2.80
C ASP A 51 -10.32 -4.78 -4.24
N PRO A 52 -9.05 -4.45 -4.56
CA PRO A 52 -8.71 -3.95 -5.90
C PRO A 52 -9.05 -4.92 -7.03
N ASN A 53 -9.00 -6.22 -6.77
CA ASN A 53 -9.34 -7.31 -7.71
C ASN A 53 -10.77 -7.85 -7.53
N ALA A 54 -11.57 -7.27 -6.64
CA ALA A 54 -12.98 -7.60 -6.48
C ALA A 54 -13.78 -6.50 -7.17
N GLY A 55 -14.14 -6.67 -8.44
CA GLY A 55 -14.84 -5.67 -9.24
C GLY A 55 -15.10 -6.16 -10.66
N PRO A 56 -15.44 -5.27 -11.61
CA PRO A 56 -15.47 -5.62 -13.03
C PRO A 56 -14.09 -6.04 -13.53
N GLU A 57 -13.03 -5.54 -12.88
CA GLU A 57 -11.66 -6.00 -13.02
C GLU A 57 -11.41 -7.14 -12.02
N THR A 58 -11.11 -8.34 -12.52
CA THR A 58 -10.73 -9.49 -11.68
C THR A 58 -9.21 -9.62 -11.51
N ASP A 59 -8.47 -8.61 -11.97
CA ASP A 59 -7.02 -8.53 -11.87
C ASP A 59 -6.58 -7.27 -11.08
N PHE A 60 -5.27 -7.12 -10.90
CA PHE A 60 -4.69 -5.95 -10.22
C PHE A 60 -4.28 -4.83 -11.20
N SER A 61 -4.80 -4.81 -12.43
CA SER A 61 -4.36 -3.85 -13.45
C SER A 61 -4.61 -2.40 -13.03
N GLY A 62 -5.81 -2.07 -12.55
CA GLY A 62 -6.16 -0.75 -12.03
C GLY A 62 -5.30 -0.35 -10.82
N TYR A 63 -5.09 -1.27 -9.88
CA TYR A 63 -4.21 -1.05 -8.73
C TYR A 63 -2.78 -0.73 -9.16
N ASN A 64 -2.22 -1.53 -10.06
CA ASN A 64 -0.85 -1.35 -10.56
C ASN A 64 -0.73 -0.05 -11.36
N PHE A 65 -1.74 0.32 -12.14
CA PHE A 65 -1.78 1.62 -12.83
C PHE A 65 -1.67 2.78 -11.84
N TRP A 66 -2.50 2.79 -10.80
CA TRP A 66 -2.49 3.86 -9.80
C TRP A 66 -1.21 3.89 -8.97
N LEU A 67 -0.66 2.73 -8.61
CA LEU A 67 0.62 2.62 -7.93
C LEU A 67 1.76 3.18 -8.79
N ASN A 68 1.81 2.80 -10.07
CA ASN A 68 2.81 3.32 -10.99
C ASN A 68 2.68 4.83 -11.20
N LYS A 69 1.45 5.34 -11.30
CA LYS A 69 1.19 6.78 -11.39
C LYS A 69 1.69 7.49 -10.14
N LEU A 70 1.33 7.03 -8.94
CA LEU A 70 1.78 7.63 -7.68
C LEU A 70 3.31 7.66 -7.58
N ASN A 71 3.98 6.56 -7.94
CA ASN A 71 5.43 6.48 -7.95
C ASN A 71 6.06 7.46 -8.96
N ALA A 72 5.45 7.65 -10.14
CA ALA A 72 5.93 8.62 -11.13
C ALA A 72 5.83 10.08 -10.66
N PHE A 73 4.95 10.37 -9.70
CA PHE A 73 4.82 11.66 -9.04
C PHE A 73 5.51 11.69 -7.65
N ASN A 74 6.47 10.78 -7.39
CA ASN A 74 7.23 10.72 -6.14
C ASN A 74 6.36 10.63 -4.88
N GLY A 75 5.21 9.95 -4.95
CA GLY A 75 4.29 9.84 -3.82
C GLY A 75 3.34 11.03 -3.63
N ASP A 76 3.41 12.06 -4.47
CA ASP A 76 2.47 13.18 -4.44
C ASP A 76 1.12 12.75 -5.05
N PHE A 77 0.19 12.37 -4.18
CA PHE A 77 -1.16 11.94 -4.55
C PHE A 77 -2.01 13.05 -5.17
N ALA A 78 -1.71 14.32 -4.88
CA ALA A 78 -2.42 15.47 -5.43
C ALA A 78 -1.98 15.68 -6.89
N SER A 79 -0.67 15.67 -7.14
CA SER A 79 -0.12 15.72 -8.50
C SER A 79 -0.50 14.48 -9.32
N ALA A 80 -0.62 13.31 -8.69
CA ALA A 80 -1.13 12.10 -9.34
C ALA A 80 -2.65 12.11 -9.59
N GLU A 81 -3.38 13.15 -9.14
CA GLU A 81 -4.84 13.31 -9.23
C GLU A 81 -5.64 12.12 -8.68
N MET A 82 -5.08 11.36 -7.74
CA MET A 82 -5.66 10.07 -7.32
C MET A 82 -7.05 10.22 -6.70
N VAL A 83 -7.19 11.02 -5.64
CA VAL A 83 -8.46 11.16 -4.91
C VAL A 83 -9.58 11.63 -5.84
N LYS A 84 -9.28 12.63 -6.68
CA LYS A 84 -10.21 13.16 -7.68
C LYS A 84 -10.65 12.07 -8.65
N ALA A 85 -9.71 11.26 -9.15
CA ALA A 85 -10.03 10.19 -10.08
C ALA A 85 -10.95 9.13 -9.46
N PHE A 86 -10.71 8.70 -8.22
CA PHE A 86 -11.56 7.73 -7.54
C PHE A 86 -13.00 8.24 -7.34
N ILE A 87 -13.19 9.46 -6.82
CA ILE A 87 -14.53 10.06 -6.61
C ILE A 87 -15.25 10.34 -7.94
N SER A 88 -14.49 10.73 -8.97
CA SER A 88 -15.06 11.02 -10.30
C SER A 88 -15.33 9.78 -11.15
N SER A 89 -14.83 8.61 -10.73
CA SER A 89 -14.97 7.37 -11.48
C SER A 89 -16.44 7.00 -11.71
N SER A 90 -16.71 6.38 -12.85
CA SER A 90 -18.03 5.86 -13.17
C SER A 90 -18.51 4.88 -12.11
N GLU A 91 -17.63 4.01 -11.62
CA GLU A 91 -17.95 3.04 -10.57
C GLU A 91 -18.40 3.73 -9.27
N TYR A 92 -17.63 4.71 -8.77
CA TYR A 92 -18.00 5.44 -7.56
C TYR A 92 -19.34 6.15 -7.72
N ARG A 93 -19.55 6.86 -8.84
CA ARG A 93 -20.79 7.59 -9.10
C ARG A 93 -21.99 6.65 -9.23
N GLN A 94 -21.85 5.52 -9.89
CA GLN A 94 -22.94 4.55 -10.06
C GLN A 94 -23.35 3.88 -8.74
N ARG A 95 -22.38 3.67 -7.83
CA ARG A 95 -22.64 2.96 -6.56
C ARG A 95 -22.99 3.89 -5.40
N PHE A 96 -22.43 5.10 -5.39
CA PHE A 96 -22.44 6.01 -4.24
C PHE A 96 -22.67 7.48 -4.61
N GLY A 97 -22.78 7.82 -5.89
CA GLY A 97 -23.15 9.17 -6.33
C GLY A 97 -24.63 9.49 -6.06
N PRO A 98 -25.01 10.77 -6.08
CA PRO A 98 -26.40 11.21 -5.96
C PRO A 98 -27.27 10.78 -7.15
#